data_AF-A0A3P7IL88-F1
#
_entry.id   AF-A0A3P7IL88-F1
#
_cell.length_a   1.000
_cell.length_b   1.000
_cell.length_c   1.000
_cell.angle_alpha   90.00
_cell.angle_beta   90.00
_cell.angle_gamma   90.00
#
_symmetry.space_group_name_H-M   'P 1'
#
loop_
_entity.id
_entity.type
_entity.pdbx_description
1 polymer ?
#
loop_
_entity_poly.entity_id
_entity_poly.type
_entity_poly.pdbx_seq_one_letter_code
_entity_poly.pdbx_strand_id
1 'polypeptide(L)' 'MVGGEETIQAALKGYLSYIDKEAFQDVSDTGFKYSGEKNLEAYANLVNPKTTQIGCAIEKCPDDYYYSVYCITNQK' A
#
# COMPACT_ATOMS: atom_id res chain seq x y z
N MET A 1 -3.20 -12.97 20.45
CA MET A 1 -2.46 -13.14 19.18
C MET A 1 -3.29 -12.41 18.13
N VAL A 2 -2.82 -11.28 17.62
CA VAL A 2 -3.49 -10.57 16.50
C VAL A 2 -3.32 -11.46 15.27
N GLY A 3 -4.40 -11.78 14.57
CA GLY A 3 -4.34 -12.68 13.43
C GLY A 3 -3.48 -12.10 12.30
N GLY A 4 -2.83 -12.97 11.51
CA GLY A 4 -2.07 -12.51 10.34
C GLY A 4 -2.94 -11.71 9.37
N GLU A 5 -4.19 -12.14 9.17
CA GLU A 5 -5.15 -11.41 8.35
C GLU A 5 -5.44 -9.98 8.87
N GLU A 6 -5.63 -9.81 10.18
CA GLU A 6 -5.87 -8.50 10.79
C GLU A 6 -4.68 -7.56 10.60
N THR A 7 -3.47 -8.11 10.64
CA THR A 7 -2.21 -7.36 10.43
C THR A 7 -2.08 -6.90 8.97
N ILE A 8 -2.43 -7.75 8.00
CA ILE A 8 -2.48 -7.38 6.57
C ILE A 8 -3.54 -6.30 6.35
N GLN A 9 -4.74 -6.47 6.90
CA GLN A 9 -5.81 -5.47 6.77
C GLN A 9 -5.38 -4.12 7.35
N ALA A 10 -4.69 -4.09 8.49
CA ALA A 10 -4.16 -2.87 9.09
C ALA A 10 -3.11 -2.20 8.18
N ALA A 11 -2.19 -2.98 7.59
CA ALA A 11 -1.19 -2.46 6.66
C ALA A 11 -1.84 -1.84 5.40
N LEU A 12 -2.80 -2.55 4.78
CA LEU A 12 -3.51 -2.07 3.59
C LEU A 12 -4.30 -0.78 3.88
N LYS A 13 -4.98 -0.70 5.03
CA LYS A 13 -5.64 0.53 5.49
C LYS A 13 -4.64 1.67 5.68
N GLY A 14 -3.46 1.38 6.23
CA GLY A 14 -2.36 2.33 6.34
C GLY A 14 -1.96 2.90 4.99
N TYR A 15 -1.76 2.04 3.98
CA TYR A 15 -1.44 2.47 2.61
C TYR A 15 -2.53 3.34 1.99
N LEU A 16 -3.81 2.99 2.21
CA LEU A 16 -4.92 3.80 1.72
C LEU A 16 -4.97 5.19 2.35
N SER A 17 -4.63 5.31 3.64
CA SER A 17 -4.72 6.57 4.39
C SER A 17 -3.72 7.66 3.96
N TYR A 18 -2.73 7.34 3.12
CA TYR A 18 -1.77 8.35 2.66
C TYR A 18 -2.43 9.45 1.81
N ILE A 19 -3.51 9.12 1.09
CA ILE A 19 -4.23 10.11 0.27
C ILE A 19 -4.93 11.19 1.12
N ASP A 20 -5.22 10.89 2.39
CA ASP A 20 -5.83 11.87 3.31
C ASP A 20 -4.81 12.89 3.82
N LYS A 21 -3.51 12.62 3.64
CA LYS A 21 -2.40 13.44 4.13
C LYS A 21 -1.63 14.12 3.01
N GLU A 22 -1.62 13.53 1.83
CA GLU A 22 -0.85 13.99 0.68
C GLU A 22 -1.68 14.01 -0.59
N ALA A 23 -1.49 15.06 -1.38
CA ALA A 23 -2.14 15.20 -2.67
C ALA A 23 -1.17 14.79 -3.79
N PHE A 24 -1.72 14.21 -4.85
CA PHE A 24 -1.00 14.07 -6.12
C PHE A 24 -0.68 15.45 -6.70
N GLN A 25 0.48 15.58 -7.34
CA GLN A 25 0.89 16.85 -7.94
C GLN A 25 0.37 17.01 -9.38
N ASP A 26 0.28 15.91 -10.11
CA ASP A 26 -0.23 15.88 -11.49
C ASP A 26 -1.70 15.44 -11.50
N VAL A 27 -2.60 16.39 -11.37
CA VAL A 27 -4.06 16.20 -11.33
C VAL A 27 -4.72 16.99 -12.46
N SER A 28 -5.66 16.34 -13.13
CA SER A 28 -6.45 16.89 -14.24
C SER A 28 -7.92 16.52 -14.07
N ASP A 29 -8.79 17.12 -14.89
CA ASP A 29 -10.23 16.83 -14.89
C ASP A 29 -10.57 15.36 -15.20
N THR A 30 -9.65 14.63 -15.83
CA THR A 30 -9.85 13.22 -16.24
C THR A 30 -9.12 12.22 -15.37
N GLY A 31 -8.37 12.68 -14.37
CA GLY A 31 -7.66 11.82 -13.43
C GLY A 31 -6.35 12.42 -12.91
N PHE A 32 -5.58 11.58 -12.22
CA PHE A 32 -4.28 11.93 -11.68
C PHE A 32 -3.20 11.01 -12.25
N LYS A 33 -1.96 11.48 -12.24
CA LYS A 33 -0.78 10.70 -12.60
C LYS A 33 0.18 10.65 -11.42
N TYR A 34 0.52 9.42 -11.03
CA TYR A 34 1.61 9.22 -10.07
C TYR A 34 2.95 9.66 -10.68
N SER A 35 3.66 10.55 -9.98
CA SER A 35 4.88 11.20 -10.49
C SER A 35 6.11 10.94 -9.60
N GLY A 36 6.02 9.96 -8.70
CA GLY A 36 7.13 9.57 -7.82
C GLY A 36 7.04 10.14 -6.40
N GLU A 37 5.85 10.58 -5.98
CA GLU A 37 5.60 10.98 -4.60
C GLU A 37 5.81 9.78 -3.67
N LYS A 38 6.90 9.77 -2.89
CA LYS A 38 7.32 8.59 -2.12
C LYS A 38 6.25 8.03 -1.20
N ASN A 39 5.47 8.89 -0.55
CA ASN A 39 4.45 8.46 0.41
C ASN A 39 3.16 7.98 -0.27
N LEU A 40 2.97 8.27 -1.56
CA LEU A 40 1.83 7.79 -2.35
C LEU A 40 2.16 6.55 -3.16
N GLU A 41 3.39 6.03 -3.14
CA GLU A 41 3.79 4.85 -3.92
C GLU A 41 2.93 3.62 -3.57
N ALA A 42 2.82 3.31 -2.27
CA ALA A 42 2.03 2.18 -1.81
C ALA A 42 0.53 2.35 -2.12
N TYR A 43 0.02 3.57 -1.96
CA TYR A 43 -1.35 3.92 -2.35
C TYR A 43 -1.57 3.70 -3.86
N ALA A 44 -0.70 4.27 -4.70
CA ALA A 44 -0.78 4.19 -6.15
C ALA A 44 -0.71 2.74 -6.64
N ASN A 45 0.15 1.93 -6.04
CA ASN A 45 0.21 0.50 -6.34
C ASN A 45 -1.09 -0.23 -5.98
N LEU A 46 -1.74 0.14 -4.87
CA LEU A 46 -2.96 -0.52 -4.42
C LEU A 46 -4.20 -0.11 -5.24
N VAL A 47 -4.32 1.17 -5.61
CA VAL A 47 -5.51 1.68 -6.33
C VAL A 47 -5.39 1.68 -7.85
N ASN A 48 -4.23 1.26 -8.40
CA ASN A 48 -4.04 1.18 -9.83
C ASN A 48 -5.10 0.26 -10.46
N PRO A 49 -5.91 0.73 -11.42
CA PRO A 49 -6.96 -0.07 -12.05
C PRO A 49 -6.43 -1.28 -12.82
N LYS A 50 -5.13 -1.31 -13.14
CA LYS A 50 -4.46 -2.46 -13.76
C LYS A 50 -4.06 -3.55 -12.76
N THR A 51 -4.10 -3.27 -11.45
CA THR A 51 -3.90 -4.29 -10.42
C THR A 51 -5.13 -5.18 -10.34
N THR A 52 -4.97 -6.46 -10.65
CA THR A 52 -6.06 -7.44 -10.51
C THR A 52 -5.76 -8.51 -9.47
N GLN A 53 -4.51 -8.59 -8.99
CA GLN A 53 -4.07 -9.55 -8.00
C GLN A 53 -3.10 -8.88 -7.02
N ILE A 54 -3.24 -9.25 -5.75
CA ILE A 54 -2.35 -8.85 -4.66
C ILE A 54 -1.97 -10.09 -3.86
N GLY A 55 -0.69 -10.21 -3.52
CA GLY A 55 -0.17 -11.23 -2.62
C GLY A 55 0.57 -10.57 -1.47
N CYS A 56 0.26 -10.96 -0.23
CA CYS A 56 0.92 -10.43 0.96
C CYS A 56 1.52 -11.55 1.80
N ALA A 57 2.65 -11.25 2.43
CA ALA A 57 3.32 -12.11 3.39
C ALA A 57 3.60 -11.32 4.68
N ILE A 58 3.58 -12.03 5.80
CA ILE A 58 3.94 -11.48 7.10
C ILE A 58 5.06 -12.33 7.67
N GLU A 59 6.14 -11.67 8.05
CA GLU A 59 7.26 -12.29 8.75
C GLU A 59 7.41 -11.65 10.13
N LYS A 60 7.64 -12.47 11.15
CA LYS A 60 7.97 -11.97 12.48
C LYS A 60 9.46 -11.69 12.54
N CYS A 61 9.84 -10.46 12.90
CA CYS A 61 11.25 -10.12 13.01
C CYS A 61 11.88 -10.74 14.27
N PRO A 62 13.13 -11.25 14.21
CA PRO A 62 13.75 -11.96 15.34
C PRO A 62 14.01 -11.06 16.56
N ASP A 63 14.41 -9.81 16.32
CA ASP A 63 14.97 -8.92 17.35
C ASP A 63 14.00 -7.84 17.83
N ASP A 64 12.78 -7.84 17.30
CA ASP A 64 11.86 -6.74 17.46
C ASP A 64 10.44 -7.30 17.62
N TYR A 65 9.64 -6.76 18.55
CA TYR A 65 8.22 -7.11 18.71
C TYR A 65 7.36 -6.71 17.49
N TYR A 66 8.00 -6.37 16.37
CA TYR A 66 7.41 -5.91 15.12
C TYR A 66 7.26 -7.06 14.12
N TYR A 67 6.22 -6.95 13.29
CA TYR A 67 6.02 -7.79 12.13
C TYR A 67 6.36 -6.98 10.88
N SER A 68 7.04 -7.59 9.93
CA SER A 68 7.19 -7.03 8.59
C SER A 68 6.07 -7.56 7.71
N VAL A 69 5.34 -6.63 7.06
CA VAL A 69 4.31 -6.95 6.08
C VAL A 69 4.82 -6.54 4.71
N TYR A 70 4.85 -7.50 3.78
CA TYR A 70 5.22 -7.25 2.38
C TYR A 70 4.04 -7.60 1.49
N CYS A 71 3.63 -6.68 0.63
CA CYS A 71 2.59 -6.90 -0.37
C CYS A 71 3.13 -6.59 -1.76
N ILE A 72 2.82 -7.46 -2.72
CA ILE A 72 3.16 -7.31 -4.13
C ILE A 72 1.89 -7.35 -4.96
N THR A 73 1.87 -6.56 -6.04
CA THR A 73 0.79 -6.54 -7.03
C THR A 73 1.27 -7.14 -8.34
N ASN A 74 0.35 -7.56 -9.20
CA ASN A 74 0.68 -8.13 -10.52
C ASN A 74 0.92 -7.08 -11.61
N GLN A 75 1.26 -5.85 -11.22
CA GLN A 75 1.57 -4.79 -12.16
C GLN A 75 2.86 -5.11 -12.93
N LYS A 76 2.92 -4.66 -14.19
CA LYS A 76 4.07 -4.81 -15.10
C LYS A 76 4.69 -3.46 -15.40
#